data_AF-I4HVC2-F1
#
_entry.id   AF-I4HVC2-F1
#
_cell.length_a   1.000
_cell.length_b   1.000
_cell.length_c   1.000
_cell.angle_alpha   90.00
_cell.angle_beta   90.00
_cell.angle_gamma   90.00
#
_symmetry.space_group_name_H-M   'P 1'
#
loop_
_entity.id
_entity.type
_entity.pdbx_description
1 polymer ?
#
loop_
_entity_poly.entity_id
_entity_poly.type
_entity_poly.pdbx_seq_one_letter_code
_entity_poly.pdbx_strand_id
1 'polypeptide(L)'
;MGEVQEYKLVPVGATTFAEALRMGAEVYHALKSILKQKGYSTRVGDEGGFAPDLKSNVEAIELIIEGIDKAGYQSGDELATALDPATSELWREGGQYEFFKSDKSRKSSSDMIDLWESWIDSKNKFRTILRRFSDH
;
A
#
# COMPACT_ATOMS: atom_id res chain seq x y z
N MET A 1 0.81 0.97 -14.56
CA MET A 1 0.53 0.53 -13.18
C MET A 1 1.80 0.70 -12.37
N GLY A 2 1.74 1.27 -11.16
CA GLY A 2 2.91 1.76 -10.42
C GLY A 2 3.92 0.69 -10.02
N GLU A 3 5.11 1.12 -9.62
CA GLU A 3 6.23 0.26 -9.20
C GLU A 3 6.01 -0.45 -7.85
N VAL A 4 5.02 0.00 -7.07
CA VAL A 4 4.66 -0.57 -5.77
C VAL A 4 3.94 -1.89 -5.97
N GLN A 5 4.42 -2.94 -5.31
CA GLN A 5 3.80 -4.26 -5.41
C GLN A 5 2.68 -4.46 -4.38
N GLU A 6 2.87 -4.04 -3.12
CA GLU A 6 1.96 -4.46 -2.05
C GLU A 6 1.61 -3.36 -1.05
N TYR A 7 0.33 -3.34 -0.66
CA TYR A 7 -0.20 -2.53 0.43
C TYR A 7 -0.75 -3.47 1.51
N LYS A 8 -0.36 -3.25 2.77
CA LYS A 8 -0.72 -4.12 3.90
C LYS A 8 -1.49 -3.32 4.95
N LEU A 9 -2.47 -3.95 5.57
CA LEU A 9 -3.18 -3.40 6.73
C LEU A 9 -2.41 -3.75 8.01
N VAL A 10 -2.27 -2.78 8.89
CA VAL A 10 -1.58 -2.92 10.18
C VAL A 10 -2.55 -2.50 11.30
N PRO A 11 -3.14 -3.46 12.03
CA PRO A 11 -4.12 -3.18 13.09
C PRO A 11 -3.42 -2.72 14.37
N VAL A 12 -2.94 -1.46 14.36
CA VAL A 12 -2.17 -0.86 15.46
C VAL A 12 -2.98 -0.64 16.74
N GLY A 13 -4.32 -0.57 16.63
CA GLY A 13 -5.22 -0.42 17.77
C GLY A 13 -5.62 -1.73 18.45
N ALA A 14 -5.27 -2.88 17.87
CA ALA A 14 -5.64 -4.18 18.42
C ALA A 14 -4.86 -4.52 19.69
N THR A 15 -5.55 -5.02 20.71
CA THR A 15 -4.94 -5.47 21.98
C THR A 15 -4.58 -6.94 21.98
N THR A 16 -5.11 -7.71 21.02
CA THR A 16 -4.85 -9.14 20.88
C THR A 16 -4.69 -9.53 19.41
N PHE A 17 -4.03 -10.67 19.17
CA PHE A 17 -3.92 -11.22 17.81
C PHE A 17 -5.31 -11.56 17.20
N ALA A 18 -6.24 -12.07 18.02
CA ALA A 18 -7.58 -12.39 17.55
C ALA A 18 -8.35 -11.14 17.10
N GLU A 19 -8.19 -10.03 17.83
CA GLU A 19 -8.75 -8.74 17.44
C GLU A 19 -8.11 -8.20 16.16
N ALA A 20 -6.77 -8.24 16.07
CA ALA A 20 -6.02 -7.83 14.89
C ALA A 20 -6.50 -8.59 13.62
N LEU A 21 -6.68 -9.91 13.74
CA LEU A 21 -7.17 -10.76 12.66
C LEU A 21 -8.61 -10.41 12.25
N ARG A 22 -9.49 -10.17 13.24
CA ARG A 22 -10.88 -9.76 13.00
C ARG A 22 -10.95 -8.43 12.27
N MET A 23 -10.20 -7.42 12.73
CA MET A 23 -10.12 -6.10 12.09
C MET A 23 -9.68 -6.23 10.63
N GLY A 24 -8.61 -7.00 10.37
CA GLY A 24 -8.14 -7.23 9.01
C GLY A 24 -9.19 -7.90 8.11
N ALA A 25 -9.90 -8.91 8.62
CA ALA A 25 -10.94 -9.60 7.87
C ALA A 25 -12.14 -8.70 7.53
N GLU A 26 -12.59 -7.89 8.48
CA GLU A 26 -13.69 -6.95 8.28
C GLU A 26 -13.36 -5.91 7.21
N VAL A 27 -12.16 -5.31 7.27
CA VAL A 27 -11.68 -4.37 6.24
C VAL A 27 -11.54 -5.06 4.88
N TYR A 28 -11.03 -6.29 4.83
CA TYR A 28 -10.91 -7.06 3.58
C TYR A 28 -12.27 -7.25 2.90
N HIS A 29 -13.32 -7.60 3.65
CA HIS A 29 -14.67 -7.76 3.11
C HIS A 29 -15.33 -6.43 2.72
N ALA A 30 -15.07 -5.36 3.48
CA ALA A 30 -15.51 -4.01 3.14
C ALA A 30 -14.88 -3.54 1.82
N LEU A 31 -13.56 -3.72 1.67
CA LEU A 31 -12.79 -3.39 0.47
C LEU A 31 -13.25 -4.19 -0.74
N LYS A 32 -13.51 -5.49 -0.59
CA LYS A 32 -14.10 -6.33 -1.66
C LYS A 32 -15.39 -5.74 -2.20
N SER A 33 -16.24 -5.23 -1.31
CA SER A 33 -17.53 -4.64 -1.67
C SER A 33 -17.34 -3.31 -2.40
N ILE A 34 -16.41 -2.47 -1.96
CA ILE A 34 -16.06 -1.19 -2.62
C ILE A 34 -15.51 -1.44 -4.03
N LEU A 35 -14.55 -2.35 -4.17
CA LEU A 35 -13.95 -2.70 -5.47
C LEU A 35 -15.03 -3.15 -6.45
N LYS A 36 -15.94 -4.05 -6.04
CA LYS A 36 -17.08 -4.47 -6.87
C LYS A 36 -17.98 -3.31 -7.28
N GLN A 37 -18.33 -2.43 -6.33
CA GLN A 37 -19.18 -1.26 -6.61
C GLN A 37 -18.55 -0.31 -7.62
N LYS A 38 -17.22 -0.16 -7.58
CA LYS A 38 -16.47 0.68 -8.52
C LYS A 38 -16.09 -0.02 -9.83
N GLY A 39 -16.54 -1.26 -10.03
CA GLY A 39 -16.27 -2.04 -11.26
C GLY A 39 -14.86 -2.64 -11.34
N TYR A 40 -14.11 -2.64 -10.23
CA TYR A 40 -12.79 -3.24 -10.17
C TYR A 40 -12.84 -4.76 -9.99
N SER A 41 -11.81 -5.43 -10.51
CA SER A 41 -11.58 -6.85 -10.27
C SER A 41 -11.41 -7.14 -8.78
N THR A 42 -12.02 -8.23 -8.30
CA THR A 42 -11.80 -8.77 -6.94
C THR A 42 -11.09 -10.13 -7.00
N ARG A 43 -10.35 -10.39 -8.08
CA ARG A 43 -9.41 -11.52 -8.15
C ARG A 43 -8.36 -11.38 -7.08
N VAL A 44 -7.96 -12.53 -6.57
CA VAL A 44 -7.02 -12.68 -5.47
C VAL A 44 -5.67 -13.08 -6.04
N GLY A 45 -4.58 -12.43 -5.59
CA GLY A 45 -3.20 -12.80 -5.91
C GLY A 45 -2.66 -13.87 -4.96
N ASP A 46 -1.37 -14.18 -5.09
CA ASP A 46 -0.73 -15.29 -4.37
C ASP A 46 -0.72 -15.10 -2.85
N GLU A 47 -0.67 -13.86 -2.35
CA GLU A 47 -0.73 -13.53 -0.92
C GLU A 47 -2.17 -13.37 -0.37
N GLY A 48 -3.20 -13.66 -1.15
CA GLY A 48 -4.60 -13.52 -0.69
C GLY A 48 -5.19 -12.11 -0.82
N GLY A 49 -4.38 -11.12 -1.18
CA GLY A 49 -4.80 -9.73 -1.45
C GLY A 49 -5.51 -9.55 -2.79
N PHE A 50 -6.22 -8.43 -2.96
CA PHE A 50 -6.86 -8.09 -4.24
C PHE A 50 -5.84 -7.51 -5.24
N ALA A 51 -5.99 -7.88 -6.51
CA ALA A 51 -5.18 -7.35 -7.62
C ALA A 51 -6.05 -6.60 -8.66
N PRO A 52 -6.64 -5.44 -8.31
CA PRO A 52 -7.35 -4.58 -9.27
C PRO A 52 -6.38 -3.83 -10.18
N ASP A 53 -6.82 -3.53 -11.41
CA ASP A 53 -6.10 -2.64 -12.31
C ASP A 53 -6.46 -1.18 -11.97
N LEU A 54 -5.59 -0.52 -11.22
CA LEU A 54 -5.80 0.83 -10.68
C LEU A 54 -5.05 1.88 -11.49
N LYS A 55 -5.58 3.11 -11.51
CA LYS A 55 -5.02 4.22 -12.28
C LYS A 55 -3.76 4.80 -11.63
N SER A 56 -3.64 4.69 -10.30
CA SER A 56 -2.49 5.23 -9.57
C SER A 56 -2.32 4.58 -8.19
N ASN A 57 -1.13 4.76 -7.59
CA ASN A 57 -0.86 4.39 -6.20
C ASN A 57 -1.76 5.17 -5.22
N VAL A 58 -2.01 6.45 -5.51
CA VAL A 58 -2.90 7.29 -4.69
C VAL A 58 -4.31 6.71 -4.63
N GLU A 59 -4.83 6.21 -5.75
CA GLU A 59 -6.13 5.55 -5.79
C GLU A 59 -6.16 4.27 -4.93
N ALA A 60 -5.10 3.46 -4.97
CA ALA A 60 -5.01 2.27 -4.12
C ALA A 60 -5.13 2.62 -2.63
N ILE A 61 -4.45 3.69 -2.23
CA ILE A 61 -4.44 4.19 -0.86
C ILE A 61 -5.82 4.70 -0.45
N GLU A 62 -6.47 5.48 -1.33
CA GLU A 62 -7.82 6.00 -1.09
C GLU A 62 -8.84 4.88 -0.93
N LEU A 63 -8.75 3.81 -1.71
CA LEU A 63 -9.61 2.63 -1.58
C LEU A 63 -9.40 1.90 -0.26
N ILE A 64 -8.15 1.77 0.20
CA ILE A 64 -7.84 1.14 1.49
C ILE A 64 -8.42 1.96 2.64
N ILE A 65 -8.24 3.28 2.62
CA ILE A 65 -8.82 4.19 3.62
C ILE A 65 -10.35 4.07 3.61
N GLU A 66 -10.98 4.09 2.43
CA GLU A 66 -12.43 3.90 2.30
C GLU A 66 -12.88 2.54 2.87
N GLY A 67 -12.08 1.48 2.69
CA GLY A 67 -12.32 0.17 3.28
C GLY A 67 -12.24 0.16 4.80
N ILE A 68 -11.25 0.84 5.38
CA ILE A 68 -11.08 1.01 6.83
C ILE A 68 -12.28 1.75 7.41
N ASP A 69 -12.64 2.89 6.82
CA ASP A 69 -13.75 3.73 7.26
C ASP A 69 -15.09 2.97 7.15
N LYS A 70 -15.30 2.22 6.06
CA LYS A 70 -16.50 1.39 5.85
C LYS A 70 -16.61 0.22 6.82
N ALA A 71 -15.48 -0.30 7.32
CA ALA A 71 -15.46 -1.33 8.36
C ALA A 71 -15.69 -0.76 9.77
N GLY A 72 -15.76 0.57 9.92
CA GLY A 72 -16.06 1.24 11.19
C GLY A 72 -14.82 1.54 12.04
N TYR A 73 -13.63 1.55 11.43
CA TYR A 73 -12.37 1.83 12.11
C TYR A 73 -11.79 3.20 11.73
N GLN A 74 -10.93 3.74 12.58
CA GLN A 74 -10.20 4.98 12.34
C GLN A 74 -8.85 4.70 11.66
N SER A 75 -8.70 5.18 10.43
CA SER A 75 -7.43 5.12 9.70
C SER A 75 -6.32 5.88 10.43
N GLY A 76 -5.16 5.24 10.60
CA GLY A 76 -3.99 5.77 11.30
C GLY A 76 -3.98 5.46 12.80
N ASP A 77 -5.13 5.46 13.47
CA ASP A 77 -5.22 5.24 14.92
C ASP A 77 -5.54 3.79 15.30
N GLU A 78 -6.49 3.16 14.60
CA GLU A 78 -6.85 1.75 14.82
C GLU A 78 -6.24 0.83 13.75
N LEU A 79 -6.21 1.32 12.51
CA LEU A 79 -5.66 0.61 11.34
C LEU A 79 -4.79 1.54 10.50
N ALA A 80 -3.51 1.21 10.40
CA ALA A 80 -2.57 1.87 9.51
C ALA A 80 -2.39 1.08 8.21
N THR A 81 -1.87 1.74 7.18
CA THR A 81 -1.45 1.10 5.92
C THR A 81 0.07 1.12 5.83
N ALA A 82 0.65 -0.03 5.50
CA ALA A 82 2.07 -0.18 5.18
C ALA A 82 2.25 -0.44 3.68
N LEU A 83 3.38 0.05 3.17
CA LEU A 83 3.79 -0.07 1.77
C LEU A 83 5.02 -0.99 1.69
N ASP A 84 5.00 -1.97 0.79
CA ASP A 84 6.20 -2.67 0.33
C ASP A 84 6.49 -2.27 -1.13
N PRO A 85 7.47 -1.37 -1.35
CA PRO A 85 7.83 -0.91 -2.69
C PRO A 85 8.72 -1.90 -3.46
N ALA A 86 9.11 -3.05 -2.89
CA ALA A 86 9.93 -4.09 -3.56
C ALA A 86 11.14 -3.52 -4.35
N THR A 87 11.83 -2.52 -3.79
CA THR A 87 12.80 -1.68 -4.54
C THR A 87 13.99 -2.41 -5.15
N SER A 88 14.30 -3.62 -4.68
CA SER A 88 15.35 -4.45 -5.26
C SER A 88 15.13 -4.75 -6.74
N GLU A 89 13.87 -4.85 -7.19
CA GLU A 89 13.56 -5.04 -8.63
C GLU A 89 13.79 -3.78 -9.47
N LEU A 90 13.71 -2.61 -8.84
CA LEU A 90 13.91 -1.32 -9.48
C LEU A 90 15.38 -0.96 -9.59
N TRP A 91 16.24 -1.51 -8.71
CA TRP A 91 17.66 -1.21 -8.69
C TRP A 91 18.36 -1.58 -10.00
N ARG A 92 19.29 -0.72 -10.42
CA ARG A 92 20.18 -0.91 -11.56
C ARG A 92 21.62 -0.67 -11.14
N GLU A 93 22.54 -1.40 -11.79
CA GLU A 93 23.97 -1.14 -11.66
C GLU A 93 24.27 0.35 -11.96
N GLY A 94 25.03 0.99 -11.07
CA GLY A 94 25.33 2.42 -11.17
C GLY A 94 24.55 3.33 -10.21
N GLY A 95 23.80 2.77 -9.25
CA GLY A 95 23.30 3.58 -8.12
C GLY A 95 21.89 4.16 -8.30
N GLN A 96 21.09 3.61 -9.21
CA GLN A 96 19.81 4.21 -9.61
C GLN A 96 18.66 3.20 -9.62
N TYR A 97 17.45 3.71 -9.36
CA TYR A 97 16.20 2.95 -9.46
C TYR A 97 15.49 3.29 -10.78
N GLU A 98 15.15 2.29 -11.58
CA GLU A 98 14.45 2.44 -12.86
C GLU A 98 12.98 2.08 -12.74
N PHE A 99 12.12 3.02 -13.13
CA PHE A 99 10.67 2.92 -13.09
C PHE A 99 10.14 2.28 -14.37
N PHE A 100 10.50 1.01 -14.58
CA PHE A 100 10.33 0.33 -15.87
C PHE A 100 8.87 0.00 -16.21
N LYS A 101 7.96 -0.06 -15.23
CA LYS A 101 6.51 -0.30 -15.44
C LYS A 101 5.72 0.98 -15.71
N SER A 102 6.35 2.15 -15.48
CA SER A 102 5.72 3.46 -15.64
C SER A 102 6.35 4.27 -16.78
N ASP A 103 7.25 5.20 -16.49
CA ASP A 103 7.78 6.16 -17.47
C ASP A 103 9.24 5.89 -17.89
N LYS A 104 9.85 4.82 -17.37
CA LYS A 104 11.27 4.47 -17.54
C LYS A 104 12.21 5.55 -17.00
N SER A 105 11.72 6.44 -16.12
CA SER A 105 12.57 7.40 -15.43
C SER A 105 13.53 6.68 -14.50
N ARG A 106 14.66 7.33 -14.24
CA ARG A 106 15.64 6.90 -13.25
C ARG A 106 15.61 7.83 -12.06
N LYS A 107 15.62 7.26 -10.87
CA LYS A 107 15.55 7.95 -9.59
C LYS A 107 16.79 7.63 -8.78
N SER A 108 17.40 8.65 -8.19
CA SER A 108 18.42 8.47 -7.17
C SER A 108 17.79 8.02 -5.85
N SER A 109 18.60 7.59 -4.88
CA SER A 109 18.11 7.27 -3.53
C SER A 109 17.43 8.48 -2.86
N SER A 110 17.91 9.70 -3.09
CA SER A 110 17.24 10.92 -2.57
C SER A 110 15.89 11.14 -3.23
N ASP A 111 15.78 10.98 -4.56
CA ASP A 111 14.50 11.12 -5.25
C ASP A 111 13.46 10.09 -4.78
N MET A 112 13.91 8.88 -4.42
CA MET A 112 13.06 7.84 -3.85
C MET A 112 12.57 8.20 -2.45
N ILE A 113 13.44 8.77 -1.61
CA ILE A 113 13.06 9.27 -0.28
C ILE A 113 12.01 10.36 -0.42
N ASP A 114 12.25 11.37 -1.25
CA ASP A 114 11.33 12.48 -1.48
C ASP A 114 9.97 11.98 -2.01
N LEU A 115 9.96 10.99 -2.90
CA LEU A 115 8.75 10.38 -3.42
C LEU A 115 7.93 9.73 -2.29
N TRP A 116 8.55 8.92 -1.44
CA TRP A 116 7.86 8.26 -0.34
C TRP A 116 7.43 9.23 0.76
N GLU A 117 8.25 10.23 1.07
CA GLU A 117 7.87 11.31 1.97
C GLU A 117 6.65 12.06 1.46
N SER A 118 6.58 12.34 0.15
CA SER A 118 5.37 12.95 -0.44
C SER A 118 4.13 12.09 -0.26
N TRP A 119 4.26 10.76 -0.23
CA TRP A 119 3.13 9.86 0.01
C TRP A 119 2.73 9.83 1.49
N ILE A 120 3.69 9.95 2.40
CA ILE A 120 3.44 10.08 3.84
C ILE A 120 2.72 11.40 4.13
N ASP A 121 3.27 12.50 3.61
CA ASP A 121 2.88 13.86 3.97
C ASP A 121 1.60 14.31 3.28
N SER A 122 1.36 13.87 2.04
CA SER A 122 0.22 14.35 1.24
C SER A 122 -1.16 14.08 1.85
N LYS A 123 -1.30 13.20 2.86
CA LYS A 123 -2.58 13.02 3.59
C LYS A 123 -2.50 12.70 5.09
N ASN A 124 -1.34 12.79 5.77
CA ASN A 124 -1.26 12.56 7.24
C ASN A 124 -1.83 11.18 7.71
N LYS A 125 -1.90 10.19 6.81
CA LYS A 125 -2.57 8.89 7.03
C LYS A 125 -1.64 7.67 6.97
N PHE A 126 -0.34 7.87 6.72
CA PHE A 126 0.66 6.82 6.81
C PHE A 126 1.40 6.92 8.13
N ARG A 127 1.17 5.96 9.04
CA ARG A 127 2.02 5.84 10.24
C ARG A 127 3.28 5.01 10.01
N THR A 128 3.32 4.12 9.01
CA THR A 128 4.48 3.24 8.82
C THR A 128 4.69 2.87 7.34
N ILE A 129 5.77 3.36 6.72
CA ILE A 129 6.36 2.70 5.55
C ILE A 129 7.36 1.68 6.09
N LEU A 130 7.17 0.40 5.78
CA LEU A 130 8.15 -0.63 6.11
C LEU A 130 9.31 -0.50 5.11
N ARG A 131 10.36 0.21 5.54
CA ARG A 131 11.63 0.31 4.83
C ARG A 131 12.28 -1.07 4.76
N ARG A 132 12.33 -1.65 3.56
CA ARG A 132 13.36 -2.64 3.23
C ARG A 132 14.32 -1.95 2.28
N PHE A 133 15.36 -1.34 2.84
CA PHE A 133 16.55 -1.04 2.06
C PHE A 133 17.17 -2.39 1.70
N SER A 134 17.61 -2.53 0.45
CA SER A 134 18.53 -3.60 0.09
C SER A 134 19.79 -3.40 0.93
N ASP A 135 20.06 -4.34 1.83
CA ASP A 135 21.33 -4.44 2.56
C ASP A 135 22.45 -4.87 1.61
N HIS A 136 22.75 -4.12 0.55
CA HIS A 136 23.94 -4.29 -0.31
C HIS A 136 24.63 -2.93 -0.49
#